data_AF-A0A242C4C4-F1
#
_entry.id   AF-A0A242C4C4-F1
#
_cell.length_a   1.000
_cell.length_b   1.000
_cell.length_c   1.000
_cell.angle_alpha   90.00
_cell.angle_beta   90.00
_cell.angle_gamma   90.00
#
_symmetry.space_group_name_H-M   'P 1'
#
loop_
_entity.id
_entity.type
_entity.pdbx_description
1 polymer ?
#
loop_
_entity_poly.entity_id
_entity_poly.type
_entity_poly.pdbx_seq_one_letter_code
_entity_poly.pdbx_strand_id
1 'polypeptide(L)'
;MSPLFCLLLGIMIGFYLGFRYGGTSLFAQKDQVRAICKKFSCKSNEFTYFLENDSGDYIVSLHNEEYRVKFSLSRPTQIVFCQSVERVEG
;
A
#
# COMPACT_ATOMS: atom_id res chain seq x y z
N MET A 1 -13.55 20.17 -33.80
CA MET A 1 -12.97 19.98 -32.46
C MET A 1 -11.46 19.93 -32.63
N SER A 2 -10.72 20.74 -31.87
CA SER A 2 -9.25 20.82 -32.01
C SER A 2 -8.61 19.51 -31.52
N PRO A 3 -7.61 18.95 -32.24
CA PRO A 3 -6.90 17.75 -31.80
C PRO A 3 -6.22 17.93 -30.43
N LEU A 4 -5.84 19.18 -30.09
CA LEU A 4 -5.30 19.54 -28.79
C LEU A 4 -6.31 19.31 -27.66
N PHE A 5 -7.60 19.58 -27.92
CA PHE A 5 -8.66 19.44 -26.92
C PHE A 5 -8.88 17.96 -26.58
N CYS A 6 -8.88 17.07 -27.58
CA CYS A 6 -9.00 15.63 -27.35
C CYS A 6 -7.81 15.05 -26.57
N LEU A 7 -6.59 15.55 -26.83
CA LEU A 7 -5.38 15.16 -26.09
C LEU A 7 -5.45 15.56 -24.61
N LEU A 8 -5.83 16.81 -24.34
CA LEU A 8 -5.98 17.30 -22.97
C LEU A 8 -7.06 16.52 -22.21
N LEU A 9 -8.19 16.25 -22.86
CA LEU A 9 -9.28 15.50 -22.24
C LEU A 9 -8.88 14.04 -21.96
N GLY A 10 -8.12 13.42 -22.87
CA GLY A 10 -7.54 12.10 -22.68
C GLY A 10 -6.54 12.03 -21.51
N ILE A 11 -5.67 13.03 -21.37
CA ILE A 11 -4.71 13.14 -20.25
C ILE A 11 -5.45 13.31 -18.92
N MET A 12 -6.47 14.17 -18.88
CA MET A 12 -7.25 14.40 -17.65
C MET A 12 -8.02 13.15 -17.22
N ILE A 13 -8.61 12.42 -18.17
CA ILE A 13 -9.29 11.14 -17.89
C ILE A 13 -8.28 10.09 -17.44
N GLY A 14 -7.14 9.97 -18.10
CA GLY A 14 -6.07 9.03 -17.73
C GLY A 14 -5.51 9.31 -16.34
N PHE A 15 -5.32 10.59 -15.98
CA PHE A 15 -4.87 10.99 -14.66
C PHE A 15 -5.93 10.70 -13.58
N TYR A 16 -7.20 11.01 -13.86
CA TYR A 16 -8.31 10.77 -12.93
C TYR A 16 -8.55 9.28 -12.69
N LEU A 17 -8.46 8.45 -13.73
CA LEU A 17 -8.55 7.00 -13.64
C LEU A 17 -7.34 6.41 -12.92
N GLY A 18 -6.12 6.87 -13.24
CA GLY A 18 -4.90 6.43 -12.54
C GLY A 18 -4.94 6.75 -11.05
N PHE A 19 -5.44 7.93 -10.68
CA PHE A 19 -5.63 8.32 -9.29
C PHE A 19 -6.70 7.47 -8.58
N ARG A 20 -7.80 7.12 -9.26
CA ARG A 20 -8.87 6.30 -8.67
C ARG A 20 -8.56 4.79 -8.60
N TYR A 21 -7.84 4.25 -9.57
CA TYR A 21 -7.62 2.80 -9.70
C TYR A 21 -6.23 2.32 -9.25
N GLY A 22 -5.22 3.20 -9.16
CA GLY A 22 -3.84 2.77 -8.90
C GLY A 22 -3.05 3.62 -7.90
N GLY A 23 -3.64 4.65 -7.30
CA GLY A 23 -2.89 5.67 -6.57
C GLY A 23 -2.98 5.58 -5.05
N THR A 24 -2.28 4.63 -4.40
CA THR A 24 -1.75 5.00 -3.09
C THR A 24 -0.75 6.13 -3.33
N SER A 25 -1.04 7.34 -2.84
CA SER A 25 -0.12 8.48 -2.89
C SER A 25 1.31 8.01 -2.57
N LEU A 26 2.31 8.39 -3.38
CA LEU A 26 3.74 8.07 -3.11
C LEU A 26 4.15 8.45 -1.67
N PHE A 27 3.51 9.46 -1.08
CA PHE A 27 3.71 9.85 0.31
C PHE A 27 3.16 8.80 1.30
N ALA A 28 2.00 8.21 1.00
CA ALA A 28 1.41 7.15 1.83
C ALA A 28 2.29 5.91 1.89
N GLN A 29 2.98 5.56 0.79
CA GLN A 29 3.91 4.42 0.77
C GLN A 29 5.09 4.63 1.73
N LYS A 30 5.68 5.84 1.76
CA LYS A 30 6.76 6.17 2.70
C LYS A 30 6.30 6.08 4.16
N ASP A 31 5.09 6.56 4.44
CA ASP A 31 4.51 6.52 5.79
C ASP A 31 4.21 5.07 6.24
N GLN A 32 3.72 4.22 5.33
CA GLN A 32 3.51 2.79 5.58
C GLN A 32 4.82 2.07 5.88
N VAL A 33 5.86 2.27 5.07
CA VAL A 33 7.20 1.71 5.33
C VAL A 33 7.69 2.12 6.72
N ARG A 34 7.56 3.41 7.06
CA ARG A 34 7.94 3.91 8.40
C ARG A 34 7.14 3.24 9.52
N ALA A 35 5.85 3.00 9.31
CA ALA A 35 4.99 2.33 10.28
C ALA A 35 5.43 0.87 10.50
N ILE A 36 5.76 0.15 9.42
CA ILE A 36 6.26 -1.23 9.48
C ILE A 36 7.61 -1.27 10.21
N CYS A 37 8.59 -0.46 9.79
CA CYS A 37 9.90 -0.40 10.45
C CYS A 37 9.76 -0.11 11.95
N LYS A 38 8.85 0.79 12.33
CA LYS A 38 8.59 1.12 13.74
C LYS A 38 7.96 -0.05 14.51
N LYS A 39 7.04 -0.79 13.89
CA LYS A 39 6.31 -1.89 14.52
C LYS A 39 7.17 -3.13 14.70
N PHE A 40 7.96 -3.47 13.70
CA PHE A 40 8.77 -4.70 13.66
C PHE A 40 10.24 -4.46 14.00
N SER A 41 10.65 -3.22 14.25
CA SER A 41 12.05 -2.84 14.53
C SER A 41 13.02 -3.30 13.43
N CYS A 42 12.59 -3.27 12.17
CA CYS A 42 13.33 -3.71 11.00
C CYS A 42 13.70 -2.55 10.08
N LYS A 43 14.51 -2.82 9.05
CA LYS A 43 14.82 -1.88 7.95
C LYS A 43 13.94 -2.13 6.73
N SER A 44 13.79 -1.12 5.88
CA SER A 44 12.93 -1.18 4.69
C SER A 44 13.30 -2.24 3.65
N ASN A 45 14.54 -2.75 3.70
CA ASN A 45 15.05 -3.79 2.82
C ASN A 45 14.95 -5.20 3.43
N GLU A 46 14.50 -5.32 4.68
CA GLU A 46 14.39 -6.60 5.40
C GLU A 46 12.99 -7.22 5.27
N PHE A 47 12.02 -6.47 4.75
CA PHE A 47 10.65 -6.93 4.53
C PHE A 47 10.13 -6.59 3.14
N THR A 48 9.09 -7.31 2.74
CA THR A 48 8.20 -6.94 1.64
C THR A 48 6.78 -6.83 2.16
N TYR A 49 5.94 -6.04 1.49
CA TYR A 49 4.53 -5.96 1.86
C TYR A 49 3.64 -5.69 0.64
N PHE A 50 2.42 -6.22 0.68
CA PHE A 50 1.44 -6.08 -0.41
C PHE A 50 0.01 -6.05 0.15
N LEU A 51 -0.90 -5.47 -0.63
CA LEU A 51 -2.33 -5.46 -0.30
C LEU A 51 -2.89 -6.87 -0.52
N GLU A 52 -3.49 -7.46 0.52
CA GLU A 52 -4.08 -8.80 0.48
C GLU A 52 -5.48 -8.77 -0.13
N ASN A 53 -6.29 -7.77 0.23
CA ASN A 53 -7.70 -7.69 -0.14
C ASN A 53 -8.19 -6.23 -0.25
N ASP A 54 -9.37 -6.06 -0.84
CA ASP A 54 -10.03 -4.75 -0.96
C ASP A 54 -10.51 -4.18 0.39
N SER A 55 -10.45 -4.97 1.47
CA SER A 55 -10.77 -4.54 2.84
C SER A 55 -9.63 -3.79 3.52
N GLY A 56 -8.52 -3.55 2.81
CA GLY A 56 -7.37 -2.78 3.30
C GLY A 56 -6.43 -3.57 4.20
N ASP A 57 -6.49 -4.91 4.16
CA ASP A 57 -5.50 -5.77 4.79
C ASP A 57 -4.23 -5.82 3.95
N TYR A 58 -3.08 -5.71 4.61
CA TYR A 58 -1.77 -5.89 4.00
C TYR A 58 -1.07 -7.10 4.61
N ILE A 59 -0.35 -7.87 3.79
CA ILE A 59 0.60 -8.87 4.27
C ILE A 59 1.98 -8.23 4.31
N VAL A 60 2.67 -8.37 5.44
CA VAL A 60 4.09 -8.04 5.62
C VAL A 60 4.84 -9.36 5.77
N SER A 61 5.76 -9.62 4.86
CA SER A 61 6.66 -10.77 4.92
C SER A 61 8.00 -10.32 5.48
N LEU A 62 8.39 -10.87 6.63
CA LEU A 62 9.62 -10.54 7.34
C LEU A 62 10.24 -11.85 7.87
N HIS A 63 11.50 -12.13 7.51
CA HIS A 63 12.26 -13.29 8.02
C HIS A 63 11.51 -14.65 8.02
N ASN A 64 10.92 -15.04 6.88
CA ASN A 64 10.09 -16.26 6.77
C ASN A 64 8.87 -16.29 7.69
N GLU A 65 8.38 -15.14 8.14
CA GLU A 65 7.11 -15.01 8.83
C GLU A 65 6.23 -14.04 8.05
N GLU A 66 4.92 -14.24 8.14
CA GLU A 66 3.93 -13.36 7.51
C GLU A 66 3.01 -12.77 8.56
N TYR A 67 2.72 -11.49 8.38
CA TYR A 67 1.90 -10.72 9.28
C TYR A 67 0.83 -9.99 8.50
N ARG A 68 -0.44 -10.18 8.88
CA ARG A 68 -1.54 -9.37 8.40
C ARG A 68 -1.60 -8.09 9.21
N VAL A 69 -1.52 -6.94 8.53
CA VAL A 69 -1.54 -5.61 9.14
C VAL A 69 -2.59 -4.71 8.52
N LYS A 70 -3.15 -3.79 9.32
CA LYS A 70 -3.94 -2.65 8.82
C LYS A 70 -3.30 -1.34 9.26
N PHE A 71 -3.21 -0.41 8.34
CA PHE A 71 -2.83 0.97 8.63
C PHE A 71 -4.04 1.79 9.08
N SER A 72 -3.81 2.80 9.91
CA SER A 72 -4.86 3.77 10.22
C SER A 72 -5.20 4.60 8.98
N LEU A 73 -6.49 4.71 8.66
CA LEU A 73 -6.99 5.57 7.58
C LEU A 73 -6.71 7.06 7.83
N SER A 74 -6.63 7.48 9.10
CA SER A 74 -6.35 8.87 9.47
C SER A 74 -4.87 9.15 9.70
N ARG A 75 -4.05 8.12 9.99
CA ARG A 75 -2.63 8.23 10.29
C ARG A 75 -1.85 7.05 9.67
N PRO A 76 -1.45 7.13 8.38
CA PRO A 76 -0.79 6.02 7.67
C PRO A 76 0.55 5.57 8.28
N THR A 77 1.14 6.38 9.15
CA THR A 77 2.34 6.06 9.95
C THR A 77 2.07 5.15 11.15
N GLN A 78 0.83 4.70 11.34
CA GLN A 78 0.40 3.87 12.46
C GLN A 78 -0.28 2.59 11.97
N ILE A 79 0.17 1.45 12.50
CA ILE A 79 -0.48 0.15 12.34
C ILE A 79 -1.49 -0.02 13.49
N VAL A 80 -2.76 -0.27 13.15
CA VAL A 80 -3.87 -0.44 14.10
C VAL A 80 -4.24 -1.90 14.33
N PHE A 81 -3.83 -2.78 13.42
CA PHE A 81 -4.04 -4.22 13.52
C PHE A 81 -2.78 -4.94 13.05
N CYS A 82 -2.39 -6.02 13.74
CA CYS A 82 -1.22 -6.83 13.41
C CYS A 82 -1.45 -8.25 13.95
N GLN A 83 -1.45 -9.24 13.08
CA GLN A 83 -1.64 -10.65 13.44
C GLN A 83 -0.70 -11.53 12.61
N SER A 84 -0.06 -12.53 13.23
CA SER A 84 0.74 -13.53 12.51
C SER A 84 -0.19 -14.42 11.67
N VAL A 85 0.22 -14.70 10.43
CA VAL A 85 -0.48 -15.61 9.54
C VAL A 85 0.26 -16.95 9.57
N GLU A 86 -0.44 -18.01 9.98
CA GLU A 86 0.10 -19.36 9.87
C GLU A 86 0.16 -19.74 8.39
N ARG A 87 1.35 -20.10 7.90
CA ARG A 87 1.45 -20.71 6.58
C ARG A 87 0.87 -22.11 6.66
N VAL A 88 -0.23 -22.34 5.93
CA VAL A 88 -0.71 -23.70 5.70
C VAL A 88 0.29 -24.34 4.73
N GLU A 89 1.18 -25.19 5.25
CA GLU A 89 2.00 -26.06 4.40
C GLU A 89 1.04 -26.96 3.60
N GLY A 90 0.98 -26.74 2.30
CA GLY A 90 0.21 -27.56 1.35
C GLY A 90 1.04 -28.69 0.77
#